data_AF-A0A9N8WEJ1-F1
#
_entry.id   AF-A0A9N8WEJ1-F1
#
_cell.length_a   1.000
_cell.length_b   1.000
_cell.length_c   1.000
_cell.angle_alpha   90.00
_cell.angle_beta   90.00
_cell.angle_gamma   90.00
#
_symmetry.space_group_name_H-M   'P 1'
#
loop_
_entity.id
_entity.type
_entity.pdbx_description
1 polymer ?
#
loop_
_entity_poly.entity_id
_entity_poly.type
_entity_poly.pdbx_seq_one_letter_code
_entity_poly.pdbx_strand_id
1 'polypeptide(L)'
;MANLTTYTYEDIPIDNNTIKYFLNANGNKLSYAEFIKLLSLGEENFLDTFKKALNEATNKLSAYFWECPPVHKEMTNKPFEFVVTKSTALNYIKQDYSSFKEKITENNNKEVCSFLNLGKDATLIVPMPYHNLNYKNISNFTKNAPKEQQIKFWQEVANKLSECLEIGTPKWLSTSGLGVHYLHIRIDNKPKYYSWKEYLPFKLEKNNWEYEQSKNNLSYNEEISPLRQPSNMVVPNVEPNVEPKNDSKIEPKNDSKFELKNDSKIDSKNDSKIDSKNDSKIDSKTHPIACQPSIQSRIDRKNKLDKLMRKKKLDNELSRKKKLNKLKYKKKKRMNVINKT
;
A
#
# COMPACT_ATOMS: atom_id res chain seq x y z
N MET A 1 -8.68 31.83 -11.95
CA MET A 1 -9.38 30.58 -11.61
C MET A 1 -8.33 29.49 -11.56
N ALA A 2 -8.16 28.78 -10.44
CA ALA A 2 -7.29 27.61 -10.43
C ALA A 2 -7.96 26.53 -11.27
N ASN A 3 -7.26 25.99 -12.28
CA ASN A 3 -7.77 24.85 -13.03
C ASN A 3 -7.94 23.68 -12.05
N LEU A 4 -9.18 23.27 -11.83
CA LEU A 4 -9.47 22.05 -11.05
C LEU A 4 -8.92 20.86 -11.83
N THR A 5 -8.04 20.09 -11.18
CA THR A 5 -7.55 18.82 -11.74
C THR A 5 -8.74 17.88 -11.96
N THR A 6 -8.88 17.39 -13.18
CA THR A 6 -9.92 16.41 -13.53
C THR A 6 -9.33 15.01 -13.44
N TYR A 7 -9.95 14.15 -12.65
CA TYR A 7 -9.55 12.74 -12.52
C TYR A 7 -10.53 11.85 -13.30
N THR A 8 -10.00 10.87 -14.03
CA THR A 8 -10.78 9.85 -14.74
C THR A 8 -10.10 8.48 -14.61
N TYR A 9 -10.74 7.45 -15.15
CA TYR A 9 -10.12 6.14 -15.32
C TYR A 9 -10.49 5.54 -16.68
N GLU A 10 -9.64 4.64 -17.14
CA GLU A 10 -9.84 3.78 -18.31
C GLU A 10 -9.93 2.34 -17.78
N ASP A 11 -10.94 1.58 -18.22
CA ASP A 11 -11.05 0.14 -17.95
C ASP A 11 -10.92 -0.66 -19.25
N ILE A 12 -10.03 -1.65 -19.23
CA ILE A 12 -9.77 -2.57 -20.34
C ILE A 12 -10.18 -3.97 -19.88
N PRO A 13 -11.33 -4.49 -20.35
CA PRO A 13 -11.70 -5.88 -20.13
C PRO A 13 -10.65 -6.79 -20.76
N ILE A 14 -10.01 -7.62 -19.94
CA ILE A 14 -9.03 -8.62 -20.41
C ILE A 14 -9.77 -9.88 -20.84
N ASP A 15 -10.72 -10.31 -20.01
CA ASP A 15 -11.63 -11.43 -20.27
C ASP A 15 -12.92 -11.24 -19.44
N ASN A 16 -13.77 -12.28 -19.39
CA ASN A 16 -15.05 -12.23 -18.66
C ASN A 16 -14.92 -12.12 -17.13
N ASN A 17 -13.72 -12.33 -16.59
CA ASN A 17 -13.43 -12.38 -15.16
C ASN A 17 -12.43 -11.30 -14.72
N THR A 18 -11.65 -10.73 -15.64
CA THR A 18 -10.59 -9.78 -15.31
C THR A 18 -10.70 -8.47 -16.08
N ILE A 19 -10.56 -7.36 -15.35
CA ILE A 19 -10.56 -6.00 -15.90
C ILE A 19 -9.31 -5.28 -15.41
N LYS A 20 -8.56 -4.65 -16.32
CA LYS A 20 -7.40 -3.82 -16.01
C LYS A 20 -7.81 -2.35 -16.01
N TYR A 21 -7.27 -1.57 -15.08
CA TYR A 21 -7.60 -0.17 -14.90
C TYR A 21 -6.37 0.72 -14.94
N PHE A 22 -6.50 1.87 -15.60
CA PHE A 22 -5.58 3.00 -15.50
C PHE A 22 -6.29 4.19 -14.89
N LEU A 23 -5.63 4.92 -14.00
CA LEU A 23 -6.15 6.16 -13.42
C LEU A 23 -5.46 7.34 -14.09
N ASN A 24 -6.21 8.40 -14.37
CA ASN A 24 -5.72 9.56 -15.12
C ASN A 24 -5.94 10.86 -14.35
N ALA A 25 -5.02 11.82 -14.51
CA ALA A 25 -5.21 13.22 -14.15
C ALA A 25 -5.00 14.11 -15.38
N ASN A 26 -6.00 14.95 -15.68
CA ASN A 26 -6.01 15.83 -16.85
C ASN A 26 -5.70 15.08 -18.17
N GLY A 27 -6.25 13.87 -18.32
CA GLY A 27 -6.07 13.02 -19.50
C GLY A 27 -4.78 12.19 -19.54
N ASN A 28 -3.86 12.37 -18.60
CA ASN A 28 -2.61 11.61 -18.55
C ASN A 28 -2.66 10.53 -17.48
N LYS A 29 -2.10 9.35 -17.78
CA LYS A 29 -1.97 8.25 -16.82
C LYS A 29 -1.16 8.71 -15.61
N LEU A 30 -1.70 8.47 -14.41
CA LEU A 30 -0.99 8.68 -13.16
C LEU A 30 0.18 7.70 -13.09
N SER A 31 1.31 8.16 -12.55
CA SER A 31 2.40 7.30 -12.08
C SER A 31 2.05 6.66 -10.73
N TYR A 32 2.78 5.60 -10.34
CA TYR A 32 2.66 4.99 -9.02
C TYR A 32 2.93 6.02 -7.89
N ALA A 33 3.90 6.91 -8.09
CA ALA A 33 4.23 7.98 -7.16
C ALA A 33 3.07 8.96 -6.98
N GLU A 34 2.40 9.36 -8.07
CA GLU A 34 1.24 10.25 -8.01
C GLU A 34 0.05 9.55 -7.36
N PHE A 35 -0.20 8.28 -7.67
CA PHE A 35 -1.21 7.46 -7.01
C PHE A 35 -1.01 7.45 -5.48
N ILE A 36 0.20 7.11 -5.02
CA ILE A 36 0.55 7.11 -3.60
C ILE A 36 0.34 8.50 -2.99
N LYS A 37 0.80 9.55 -3.66
CA LYS A 37 0.66 10.93 -3.19
C LYS A 37 -0.81 11.34 -3.03
N LEU A 38 -1.65 11.06 -4.02
CA LEU A 38 -3.07 11.42 -4.00
C LEU A 38 -3.83 10.68 -2.90
N LEU A 39 -3.55 9.38 -2.72
CA LEU A 39 -4.09 8.61 -1.60
C LEU A 39 -3.64 9.19 -0.24
N SER A 40 -2.35 9.51 -0.08
CA SER A 40 -1.79 10.06 1.17
C SER A 40 -2.38 11.43 1.52
N LEU A 41 -2.58 12.29 0.52
CA LEU A 41 -3.24 13.58 0.69
C LEU A 41 -4.73 13.44 1.03
N GLY A 42 -5.34 12.29 0.73
CA GLY A 42 -6.78 12.10 0.87
C GLY A 42 -7.55 12.93 -0.16
N GLU A 43 -7.01 13.06 -1.38
CA GLU A 43 -7.56 13.97 -2.39
C GLU A 43 -8.95 13.53 -2.83
N GLU A 44 -9.97 14.28 -2.43
CA GLU A 44 -11.36 13.80 -2.47
C GLU A 44 -11.86 13.49 -3.89
N ASN A 45 -11.62 14.39 -4.86
CA ASN A 45 -12.06 14.18 -6.24
C ASN A 45 -11.41 12.94 -6.88
N PHE A 46 -10.15 12.69 -6.54
CA PHE A 46 -9.44 11.50 -6.96
C PHE A 46 -10.01 10.24 -6.29
N LEU A 47 -10.23 10.28 -4.97
CA LEU A 47 -10.80 9.16 -4.22
C LEU A 47 -12.22 8.82 -4.66
N ASP A 48 -13.04 9.83 -5.00
CA ASP A 48 -14.38 9.62 -5.54
C ASP A 48 -14.32 8.96 -6.93
N THR A 49 -13.36 9.36 -7.77
CA THR A 49 -13.09 8.71 -9.08
C THR A 49 -12.62 7.27 -8.92
N PHE A 50 -11.68 7.02 -8.01
CA PHE A 50 -11.15 5.68 -7.74
C PHE A 50 -12.22 4.75 -7.13
N LYS A 51 -13.02 5.28 -6.19
CA LYS A 51 -14.20 4.59 -5.64
C LYS A 51 -15.20 4.22 -6.74
N LYS A 52 -15.45 5.13 -7.70
CA LYS A 52 -16.34 4.86 -8.83
C LYS A 52 -15.84 3.67 -9.66
N ALA A 53 -14.55 3.62 -10.02
CA ALA A 53 -13.96 2.49 -10.75
C ALA A 53 -14.17 1.15 -10.01
N LEU A 54 -13.90 1.11 -8.70
CA LEU A 54 -14.08 -0.09 -7.87
C LEU A 54 -15.56 -0.50 -7.71
N ASN A 55 -16.48 0.46 -7.66
CA ASN A 55 -17.92 0.19 -7.61
C ASN A 55 -18.45 -0.34 -8.95
N GLU A 56 -17.97 0.18 -10.08
CA GLU A 56 -18.32 -0.35 -11.40
C GLU A 56 -17.78 -1.77 -11.60
N ALA A 57 -16.54 -2.04 -11.17
CA ALA A 57 -16.01 -3.40 -11.09
C ALA A 57 -16.90 -4.32 -10.25
N THR A 58 -17.43 -3.80 -9.13
CA THR A 58 -18.36 -4.56 -8.29
C THR A 58 -19.65 -4.90 -9.05
N ASN A 59 -20.22 -3.95 -9.78
CA ASN A 59 -21.45 -4.18 -10.51
C ASN A 59 -21.26 -5.24 -11.61
N LYS A 60 -20.07 -5.30 -12.22
CA LYS A 60 -19.72 -6.31 -13.24
C LYS A 60 -19.37 -7.68 -12.65
N LEU A 61 -18.58 -7.74 -11.57
CA LEU A 61 -17.96 -8.98 -11.08
C LEU A 61 -18.51 -9.50 -9.75
N SER A 62 -19.35 -8.72 -9.05
CA SER A 62 -19.88 -8.95 -7.69
C SER A 62 -18.85 -8.96 -6.57
N ALA A 63 -17.77 -9.75 -6.70
CA ALA A 63 -16.64 -9.77 -5.79
C ALA A 63 -15.36 -10.16 -6.55
N TYR A 64 -14.24 -9.57 -6.14
CA TYR A 64 -12.98 -9.68 -6.87
C TYR A 64 -11.77 -9.50 -5.95
N PHE A 65 -10.63 -10.02 -6.39
CA PHE A 65 -9.31 -9.60 -5.92
C PHE A 65 -8.92 -8.30 -6.60
N TRP A 66 -8.28 -7.39 -5.87
CA TRP A 66 -7.65 -6.18 -6.40
C TRP A 66 -6.13 -6.34 -6.27
N GLU A 67 -5.41 -6.20 -7.38
CA GLU A 67 -3.97 -6.47 -7.46
C GLU A 67 -3.25 -5.37 -8.24
N CYS A 68 -2.11 -4.91 -7.74
CA CYS A 68 -1.23 -3.94 -8.41
C CYS A 68 0.07 -4.61 -8.88
N PRO A 69 0.74 -4.06 -9.92
CA PRO A 69 2.05 -4.53 -10.34
C PRO A 69 3.10 -4.34 -9.22
N PRO A 70 4.19 -5.13 -9.23
CA PRO A 70 5.28 -4.95 -8.28
C PRO A 70 5.91 -3.56 -8.41
N VAL A 71 6.20 -2.95 -7.27
CA VAL A 71 6.82 -1.62 -7.22
C VAL A 71 7.95 -1.58 -6.20
N HIS A 72 9.04 -0.90 -6.55
CA HIS A 72 10.10 -0.49 -5.63
C HIS A 72 10.34 1.01 -5.78
N LYS A 73 11.17 1.60 -4.91
CA LYS A 73 11.30 3.05 -4.77
C LYS A 73 11.58 3.81 -6.08
N GLU A 74 12.41 3.25 -6.97
CA GLU A 74 12.84 3.93 -8.21
C GLU A 74 11.92 3.66 -9.40
N MET A 75 11.04 2.66 -9.30
CA MET A 75 10.05 2.36 -10.35
C MET A 75 8.71 3.07 -10.13
N THR A 76 8.63 3.96 -9.14
CA THR A 76 7.38 4.68 -8.82
C THR A 76 6.96 5.69 -9.89
N ASN A 77 7.86 6.05 -10.81
CA ASN A 77 7.56 6.89 -11.98
C ASN A 77 6.79 6.16 -13.09
N LYS A 78 6.74 4.81 -13.07
CA LYS A 78 5.98 4.04 -14.06
C LYS A 78 4.47 4.31 -13.92
N PRO A 79 3.71 4.24 -15.03
CA PRO A 79 2.25 4.37 -14.98
C PRO A 79 1.65 3.40 -13.96
N PHE A 80 0.76 3.93 -13.12
CA PHE A 80 -0.02 3.16 -12.18
C PHE A 80 -1.16 2.45 -12.91
N GLU A 81 -1.27 1.16 -12.65
CA GLU A 81 -2.38 0.33 -13.08
C GLU A 81 -2.76 -0.64 -11.95
N PHE A 82 -3.96 -1.19 -12.02
CA PHE A 82 -4.37 -2.32 -11.21
C PHE A 82 -5.29 -3.24 -12.01
N VAL A 83 -5.40 -4.48 -11.57
CA VAL A 83 -6.43 -5.40 -12.08
C VAL A 83 -7.42 -5.75 -10.99
N VAL A 84 -8.63 -6.03 -11.41
CA VAL A 84 -9.62 -6.74 -10.61
C VAL A 84 -9.92 -8.09 -11.26
N THR A 85 -9.83 -9.17 -10.48
CA THR A 85 -10.09 -10.53 -10.94
C THR A 85 -11.23 -11.13 -10.14
N LYS A 86 -12.30 -11.55 -10.82
CA LYS A 86 -13.50 -12.12 -10.22
C LYS A 86 -13.16 -13.27 -9.29
N SER A 87 -13.81 -13.28 -8.12
CA SER A 87 -13.76 -14.37 -7.17
C SER A 87 -15.16 -14.73 -6.71
N THR A 88 -15.67 -15.86 -7.21
CA THR A 88 -16.97 -16.39 -6.81
C THR A 88 -17.00 -16.78 -5.34
N ALA A 89 -15.89 -17.30 -4.81
CA ALA A 89 -15.75 -17.68 -3.40
C ALA A 89 -16.01 -16.49 -2.46
N LEU A 90 -15.50 -15.29 -2.78
CA LEU A 90 -15.71 -14.08 -1.98
C LEU A 90 -17.18 -13.63 -1.88
N ASN A 91 -18.08 -14.10 -2.76
CA ASN A 91 -19.51 -13.82 -2.62
C ASN A 91 -20.13 -14.54 -1.42
N TYR A 92 -19.67 -15.76 -1.15
CA TYR A 92 -20.30 -16.66 -0.18
C TYR A 92 -19.65 -16.62 1.21
N ILE A 93 -18.52 -15.93 1.37
CA ILE A 93 -17.92 -15.75 2.70
C ILE A 93 -18.79 -14.86 3.59
N LYS A 94 -18.82 -15.20 4.88
CA LYS A 94 -19.38 -14.37 5.96
C LYS A 94 -18.25 -13.59 6.62
N GLN A 95 -18.50 -12.31 6.90
CA GLN A 95 -17.52 -11.47 7.57
C GLN A 95 -17.06 -12.09 8.90
N ASP A 96 -15.76 -12.25 9.08
CA ASP A 96 -15.13 -12.65 10.34
C ASP A 96 -13.75 -11.98 10.49
N TYR A 97 -13.63 -11.07 11.45
CA TYR A 97 -12.40 -10.36 11.80
C TYR A 97 -11.80 -10.85 13.13
N SER A 98 -12.24 -12.00 13.65
CA SER A 98 -11.76 -12.56 14.92
C SER A 98 -10.23 -12.70 14.97
N SER A 99 -9.61 -13.10 13.85
CA SER A 99 -8.15 -13.17 13.71
C SER A 99 -7.42 -11.83 13.87
N PHE A 100 -8.13 -10.71 13.72
CA PHE A 100 -7.59 -9.35 13.85
C PHE A 100 -8.04 -8.65 15.14
N LYS A 101 -8.84 -9.31 15.99
CA LYS A 101 -9.51 -8.70 17.16
C LYS A 101 -8.53 -8.04 18.13
N GLU A 102 -7.40 -8.69 18.42
CA GLU A 102 -6.36 -8.13 19.30
C GLU A 102 -5.84 -6.81 18.74
N LYS A 103 -5.40 -6.81 17.47
CA LYS A 103 -4.83 -5.63 16.81
C LYS A 103 -5.83 -4.48 16.69
N ILE A 104 -7.08 -4.80 16.36
CA ILE A 104 -8.19 -3.84 16.32
C ILE A 104 -8.43 -3.23 17.70
N THR A 105 -8.43 -4.04 18.78
CA THR A 105 -8.73 -3.56 20.14
C THR A 105 -7.61 -2.68 20.71
N GLU A 106 -6.37 -2.96 20.35
CA GLU A 106 -5.19 -2.19 20.78
C GLU A 106 -4.99 -0.90 19.98
N ASN A 107 -5.67 -0.75 18.84
CA ASN A 107 -5.50 0.39 17.96
C ASN A 107 -6.20 1.64 18.49
N ASN A 108 -5.47 2.76 18.53
CA ASN A 108 -6.04 4.06 18.93
C ASN A 108 -6.79 4.76 17.80
N ASN A 109 -6.50 4.40 16.54
CA ASN A 109 -7.21 4.93 15.38
C ASN A 109 -8.56 4.22 15.23
N LYS A 110 -9.63 5.00 15.06
CA LYS A 110 -11.01 4.48 14.96
C LYS A 110 -11.43 4.09 13.54
N GLU A 111 -10.64 4.44 12.54
CA GLU A 111 -11.00 4.26 11.12
C GLU A 111 -10.26 3.10 10.46
N VAL A 112 -8.97 2.94 10.75
CA VAL A 112 -8.09 1.95 10.10
C VAL A 112 -7.03 1.44 11.08
N CYS A 113 -6.65 0.16 10.93
CA CYS A 113 -5.59 -0.49 11.67
C CYS A 113 -4.57 -1.10 10.70
N SER A 114 -3.27 -0.95 11.00
CA SER A 114 -2.19 -1.59 10.25
C SER A 114 -1.25 -2.35 11.18
N PHE A 115 -0.79 -3.52 10.75
CA PHE A 115 0.08 -4.40 11.54
C PHE A 115 0.77 -5.44 10.65
N LEU A 116 1.87 -6.00 11.13
CA LEU A 116 2.51 -7.15 10.48
C LEU A 116 1.65 -8.41 10.65
N ASN A 117 1.58 -9.24 9.63
CA ASN A 117 0.95 -10.56 9.74
C ASN A 117 1.71 -11.49 10.72
N LEU A 118 1.16 -12.67 11.01
CA LEU A 118 1.74 -13.63 11.95
C LEU A 118 3.19 -14.00 11.62
N GLY A 119 3.49 -14.21 10.34
CA GLY A 119 4.84 -14.53 9.85
C GLY A 119 5.79 -13.32 9.78
N LYS A 120 5.29 -12.11 10.01
CA LYS A 120 6.00 -10.83 9.90
C LYS A 120 6.66 -10.60 8.53
N ASP A 121 6.11 -11.22 7.49
CA ASP A 121 6.58 -11.13 6.09
C ASP A 121 5.68 -10.26 5.21
N ALA A 122 4.58 -9.74 5.77
CA ALA A 122 3.67 -8.81 5.11
C ALA A 122 3.09 -7.78 6.09
N THR A 123 2.90 -6.55 5.60
CA THR A 123 2.10 -5.54 6.30
C THR A 123 0.65 -5.67 5.86
N LEU A 124 -0.27 -5.76 6.82
CA LEU A 124 -1.70 -5.79 6.61
C LEU A 124 -2.32 -4.45 7.01
N ILE A 125 -3.26 -3.97 6.20
CA ILE A 125 -4.05 -2.77 6.46
C ILE A 125 -5.53 -3.16 6.40
N VAL A 126 -6.26 -2.94 7.49
CA VAL A 126 -7.66 -3.36 7.65
C VAL A 126 -8.54 -2.19 8.10
N PRO A 127 -9.77 -2.04 7.58
CA PRO A 127 -10.70 -1.04 8.11
C PRO A 127 -11.15 -1.44 9.51
N MET A 128 -11.37 -0.46 10.38
CA MET A 128 -11.97 -0.74 11.69
C MET A 128 -13.43 -1.21 11.52
N PRO A 129 -13.85 -2.25 12.26
CA PRO A 129 -15.19 -2.79 12.09
C PRO A 129 -16.25 -1.79 12.54
N TYR A 130 -17.29 -1.62 11.73
CA TYR A 130 -18.46 -0.82 12.05
C TYR A 130 -19.66 -1.72 12.34
N HIS A 131 -20.47 -1.33 13.32
CA HIS A 131 -21.71 -2.02 13.63
C HIS A 131 -22.66 -2.00 12.42
N ASN A 132 -23.23 -3.15 12.06
CA ASN A 132 -24.14 -3.35 10.94
C ASN A 132 -23.58 -3.09 9.53
N LEU A 133 -22.26 -2.86 9.38
CA LEU A 133 -21.61 -2.78 8.08
C LEU A 133 -20.80 -4.04 7.79
N ASN A 134 -20.69 -4.37 6.51
CA ASN A 134 -19.99 -5.55 6.02
C ASN A 134 -18.81 -5.13 5.15
N TYR A 135 -17.61 -5.46 5.61
CA TYR A 135 -16.30 -5.23 5.03
C TYR A 135 -15.58 -6.56 4.76
N LYS A 136 -16.31 -7.64 4.46
CA LYS A 136 -15.73 -8.96 4.15
C LYS A 136 -14.70 -8.95 3.02
N ASN A 137 -14.80 -8.00 2.08
CA ASN A 137 -13.88 -7.81 0.96
C ASN A 137 -13.89 -6.33 0.50
N ILE A 138 -13.03 -5.98 -0.46
CA ILE A 138 -12.87 -4.60 -0.94
C ILE A 138 -14.15 -4.06 -1.58
N SER A 139 -14.86 -4.90 -2.33
CA SER A 139 -16.11 -4.54 -3.00
C SER A 139 -17.19 -4.10 -1.98
N ASN A 140 -17.38 -4.89 -0.93
CA ASN A 140 -18.34 -4.57 0.14
C ASN A 140 -17.92 -3.34 0.94
N PHE A 141 -16.62 -3.15 1.21
CA PHE A 141 -16.11 -1.95 1.87
C PHE A 141 -16.35 -0.69 1.05
N THR A 142 -15.97 -0.68 -0.24
CA THR A 142 -16.12 0.48 -1.13
C THR A 142 -17.58 0.93 -1.25
N LYS A 143 -18.53 -0.03 -1.28
CA LYS A 143 -19.96 0.25 -1.32
C LYS A 143 -20.51 0.87 -0.03
N ASN A 144 -20.10 0.33 1.13
CA ASN A 144 -20.83 0.53 2.38
C ASN A 144 -20.12 1.43 3.40
N ALA A 145 -18.80 1.58 3.34
CA ALA A 145 -18.05 2.28 4.38
C ALA A 145 -18.29 3.80 4.35
N PRO A 146 -18.32 4.47 5.52
CA PRO A 146 -18.40 5.93 5.60
C PRO A 146 -17.27 6.61 4.82
N LYS A 147 -17.55 7.77 4.21
CA LYS A 147 -16.57 8.50 3.37
C LYS A 147 -15.26 8.77 4.12
N GLU A 148 -15.34 9.23 5.37
CA GLU A 148 -14.17 9.47 6.21
C GLU A 148 -13.32 8.20 6.40
N GLN A 149 -13.96 7.06 6.68
CA GLN A 149 -13.26 5.79 6.82
C GLN A 149 -12.55 5.37 5.54
N GLN A 150 -13.20 5.53 4.38
CA GLN A 150 -12.60 5.24 3.08
C GLN A 150 -11.36 6.10 2.83
N ILE A 151 -11.43 7.41 3.11
CA ILE A 151 -10.28 8.32 3.00
C ILE A 151 -9.15 7.85 3.91
N LYS A 152 -9.42 7.62 5.19
CA LYS A 152 -8.41 7.24 6.18
C LYS A 152 -7.78 5.88 5.89
N PHE A 153 -8.58 4.92 5.40
CA PHE A 153 -8.10 3.62 4.98
C PHE A 153 -7.07 3.74 3.85
N TRP A 154 -7.42 4.49 2.80
CA TRP A 154 -6.51 4.70 1.66
C TRP A 154 -5.28 5.55 1.99
N GLN A 155 -5.41 6.54 2.88
CA GLN A 155 -4.27 7.27 3.42
C GLN A 155 -3.28 6.32 4.12
N GLU A 156 -3.78 5.40 4.94
CA GLU A 156 -2.94 4.42 5.64
C GLU A 156 -2.28 3.44 4.68
N VAL A 157 -2.98 3.01 3.62
CA VAL A 157 -2.38 2.19 2.55
C VAL A 157 -1.20 2.91 1.90
N ALA A 158 -1.37 4.19 1.55
CA ALA A 158 -0.30 4.99 0.95
C ALA A 158 0.88 5.19 1.88
N ASN A 159 0.61 5.47 3.16
CA ASN A 159 1.64 5.65 4.18
C ASN A 159 2.44 4.37 4.38
N LYS A 160 1.77 3.22 4.55
CA LYS A 160 2.44 1.92 4.75
C LYS A 160 3.16 1.42 3.52
N LEU A 161 2.63 1.66 2.32
CA LEU A 161 3.36 1.37 1.10
C LEU A 161 4.63 2.21 1.02
N SER A 162 4.53 3.52 1.24
CA SER A 162 5.69 4.43 1.22
C SER A 162 6.76 4.05 2.25
N GLU A 163 6.36 3.65 3.46
CA GLU A 163 7.27 3.15 4.49
C GLU A 163 8.01 1.86 4.08
N CYS A 164 7.36 1.00 3.28
CA CYS A 164 7.91 -0.27 2.83
C CYS A 164 8.75 -0.15 1.54
N LEU A 165 8.68 0.94 0.79
CA LEU A 165 9.40 1.09 -0.48
C LEU A 165 10.89 1.37 -0.26
N GLU A 166 11.72 0.43 -0.68
CA GLU A 166 13.18 0.54 -0.68
C GLU A 166 13.74 0.40 -2.11
N ILE A 167 15.02 0.73 -2.29
CA ILE A 167 15.71 0.59 -3.58
C ILE A 167 15.96 -0.90 -3.84
N GLY A 168 15.71 -1.37 -5.07
CA GLY A 168 15.95 -2.75 -5.48
C GLY A 168 15.04 -3.83 -4.87
N THR A 169 14.22 -3.52 -3.85
CA THR A 169 13.32 -4.51 -3.24
C THR A 169 11.86 -4.25 -3.63
N PRO A 170 11.26 -5.06 -4.53
CA PRO A 170 9.87 -4.90 -4.91
C PRO A 170 8.92 -5.24 -3.76
N LYS A 171 7.77 -4.55 -3.74
CA LYS A 171 6.61 -4.84 -2.91
C LYS A 171 5.41 -5.12 -3.82
N TRP A 172 4.54 -6.01 -3.33
CA TRP A 172 3.28 -6.37 -3.98
C TRP A 172 2.12 -5.87 -3.15
N LEU A 173 1.27 -5.03 -3.74
CA LEU A 173 0.10 -4.43 -3.12
C LEU A 173 -1.17 -5.10 -3.65
N SER A 174 -1.94 -5.76 -2.78
CA SER A 174 -3.11 -6.52 -3.22
C SER A 174 -4.15 -6.77 -2.13
N THR A 175 -5.29 -7.33 -2.51
CA THR A 175 -6.26 -7.99 -1.62
C THR A 175 -6.42 -9.46 -2.02
N SER A 176 -6.62 -10.35 -1.05
CA SER A 176 -7.05 -11.74 -1.31
C SER A 176 -8.34 -12.09 -0.57
N GLY A 177 -8.33 -12.10 0.78
CA GLY A 177 -9.55 -12.25 1.57
C GLY A 177 -10.13 -13.67 1.70
N LEU A 178 -9.43 -14.71 1.19
CA LEU A 178 -9.89 -16.10 1.30
C LEU A 178 -9.41 -16.83 2.57
N GLY A 179 -8.32 -16.39 3.20
CA GLY A 179 -7.82 -16.98 4.45
C GLY A 179 -8.43 -16.38 5.71
N VAL A 180 -8.67 -15.07 5.69
CA VAL A 180 -9.40 -14.33 6.74
C VAL A 180 -10.49 -13.54 6.03
N HIS A 181 -11.74 -13.80 6.40
CA HIS A 181 -12.94 -13.27 5.72
C HIS A 181 -13.26 -11.82 6.14
N TYR A 182 -12.26 -10.96 6.04
CA TYR A 182 -12.36 -9.54 6.33
C TYR A 182 -11.39 -8.79 5.43
N LEU A 183 -11.77 -7.61 4.95
CA LEU A 183 -10.91 -6.81 4.07
C LEU A 183 -9.56 -6.58 4.75
N HIS A 184 -8.51 -6.98 4.04
CA HIS A 184 -7.15 -6.63 4.36
C HIS A 184 -6.39 -6.39 3.06
N ILE A 185 -5.88 -5.17 2.90
CA ILE A 185 -4.84 -4.90 1.91
C ILE A 185 -3.54 -5.46 2.46
N ARG A 186 -2.77 -6.08 1.58
CA ARG A 186 -1.47 -6.66 1.89
C ARG A 186 -0.39 -5.93 1.13
N ILE A 187 0.72 -5.68 1.82
CA ILE A 187 2.00 -5.29 1.24
C ILE A 187 2.96 -6.43 1.53
N ASP A 188 3.20 -7.28 0.53
CA ASP A 188 4.06 -8.46 0.64
C ASP A 188 5.42 -8.24 -0.04
N ASN A 189 6.44 -8.96 0.42
CA ASN A 189 7.78 -9.00 -0.20
C ASN A 189 7.85 -9.92 -1.44
N LYS A 190 6.75 -10.59 -1.78
CA LYS A 190 6.60 -11.52 -2.91
C LYS A 190 5.12 -11.56 -3.32
N PRO A 191 4.75 -11.99 -4.53
CA PRO A 191 3.36 -12.00 -5.01
C PRO A 191 2.52 -13.11 -4.38
N LYS A 192 2.38 -13.11 -3.06
CA LYS A 192 1.60 -14.12 -2.34
C LYS A 192 0.12 -13.89 -2.63
N TYR A 193 -0.57 -14.93 -3.08
CA TYR A 193 -2.01 -14.92 -3.40
C TYR A 193 -2.42 -14.09 -4.62
N TYR A 194 -1.47 -13.70 -5.46
CA TYR A 194 -1.79 -13.08 -6.74
C TYR A 194 -2.44 -14.10 -7.68
N SER A 195 -3.51 -13.67 -8.33
CA SER A 195 -4.21 -14.40 -9.39
C SER A 195 -3.73 -13.96 -10.78
N TRP A 196 -3.32 -12.69 -10.92
CA TRP A 196 -2.87 -12.14 -12.20
C TRP A 196 -1.40 -12.44 -12.48
N LYS A 197 -1.17 -13.27 -13.50
CA LYS A 197 0.16 -13.81 -13.83
C LYS A 197 1.17 -12.75 -14.24
N GLU A 198 0.75 -11.67 -14.91
CA GLU A 198 1.67 -10.62 -15.36
C GLU A 198 2.32 -9.85 -14.20
N TYR A 199 1.71 -9.86 -13.02
CA TYR A 199 2.25 -9.18 -11.83
C TYR A 199 3.12 -10.08 -10.96
N LEU A 200 3.26 -11.37 -11.29
CA LEU A 200 4.15 -12.28 -10.58
C LEU A 200 5.65 -11.97 -10.81
N PRO A 201 6.13 -11.82 -12.06
CA PRO A 201 7.55 -11.55 -12.29
C PRO A 201 7.90 -10.12 -11.90
N PHE A 202 8.97 -9.97 -11.11
CA PHE A 202 9.68 -8.71 -10.99
C PHE A 202 10.95 -8.78 -11.83
N LYS A 203 11.04 -7.93 -12.85
CA LYS A 203 12.25 -7.73 -13.64
C LYS A 203 12.77 -6.34 -13.34
N LEU A 204 13.94 -6.24 -12.70
CA LEU A 204 14.73 -5.02 -12.75
C LEU A 204 15.10 -4.82 -14.22
N GLU A 205 14.50 -3.83 -14.86
CA GLU A 205 15.07 -3.32 -16.10
C GLU A 205 16.46 -2.81 -15.73
N LYS A 206 17.50 -3.50 -16.22
CA LYS A 206 18.89 -3.05 -16.12
C LYS A 206 19.07 -1.80 -16.99
N ASN A 207 18.46 -0.69 -16.60
CA ASN A 207 18.67 0.57 -17.27
C ASN A 207 19.74 1.34 -16.49
N ASN A 208 20.92 1.43 -17.10
CA ASN A 208 22.03 2.36 -16.82
C ASN A 208 22.65 2.43 -15.42
N TRP A 209 22.28 1.60 -14.45
CA TRP A 209 22.94 1.58 -13.12
C TRP A 209 24.47 1.39 -13.22
N GLU A 210 24.93 0.45 -14.05
CA GLU A 210 26.37 0.20 -14.27
C GLU A 210 27.03 1.33 -15.09
N TYR A 211 26.26 2.03 -15.92
CA TYR A 211 26.75 3.11 -16.78
C TYR A 211 26.83 4.47 -16.06
N GLU A 212 25.92 4.76 -15.13
CA GLU A 212 25.96 5.97 -14.31
C GLU A 212 26.95 5.84 -13.15
N GLN A 213 27.13 4.65 -12.59
CA GLN A 213 28.21 4.41 -11.62
C GLN A 213 29.60 4.49 -12.24
N SER A 214 29.78 4.01 -13.48
CA SER A 214 31.06 4.14 -14.18
C SER A 214 31.36 5.61 -14.50
N LYS A 215 30.38 6.41 -14.96
CA LYS A 215 30.57 7.85 -15.19
C LYS A 215 30.84 8.66 -13.91
N ASN A 216 30.18 8.34 -12.80
CA ASN A 216 30.40 9.03 -11.53
C ASN A 216 31.76 8.68 -10.89
N ASN A 217 32.29 7.48 -11.14
CA ASN A 217 33.64 7.09 -10.70
C ASN A 217 34.77 7.58 -11.62
N LEU A 218 34.48 7.88 -12.90
CA LEU A 218 35.41 8.56 -13.81
C LEU A 218 35.48 10.07 -13.55
N SER A 219 34.37 10.71 -13.15
CA SER A 219 34.34 12.15 -12.85
C SER A 219 35.09 12.55 -11.58
N TYR A 220 35.39 11.61 -10.66
CA TYR A 220 36.08 11.90 -9.39
C TYR A 220 37.59 11.67 -9.43
N ASN A 221 38.12 11.09 -10.51
CA ASN A 221 39.54 10.76 -10.62
C ASN A 221 40.31 11.61 -11.65
N GLU A 222 39.66 12.54 -12.37
CA GLU A 222 40.33 13.41 -13.35
C GLU A 222 40.74 14.79 -12.82
N GLU A 223 40.36 15.19 -11.60
CA GLU A 223 40.70 16.50 -11.03
C GLU A 223 41.98 16.52 -10.15
N ILE A 224 43.00 15.70 -10.43
CA ILE A 224 44.37 15.96 -9.93
C ILE A 224 45.42 15.48 -10.95
N SER A 225 45.85 16.36 -11.88
CA SER A 225 47.26 16.56 -12.28
C SER A 225 47.41 17.63 -13.39
N PRO A 226 48.53 18.40 -13.45
CA PRO A 226 48.62 19.63 -14.23
C PRO A 226 49.25 19.50 -15.64
N LEU A 227 48.67 20.26 -16.58
CA LEU A 227 49.20 20.86 -17.83
C LEU A 227 50.46 20.27 -18.51
N ARG A 228 50.28 19.71 -19.72
CA ARG A 228 51.21 19.83 -20.86
C ARG A 228 50.44 19.93 -22.20
N GLN A 229 50.94 20.79 -23.08
CA GLN A 229 50.42 21.16 -24.41
C GLN A 229 50.88 20.20 -25.55
N PRO A 230 50.32 20.31 -26.78
CA PRO A 230 49.94 19.16 -27.61
C PRO A 230 50.89 18.84 -28.76
N SER A 231 50.76 17.64 -29.36
CA SER A 231 51.21 17.38 -30.73
C SER A 231 50.42 16.25 -31.43
N ASN A 232 49.90 16.62 -32.61
CA ASN A 232 49.71 15.89 -33.87
C ASN A 232 48.88 14.58 -33.98
N MET A 233 47.77 14.74 -34.73
CA MET A 233 47.30 13.99 -35.91
C MET A 233 47.37 12.45 -35.93
N VAL A 234 46.24 11.80 -36.26
CA VAL A 234 45.95 11.09 -37.54
C VAL A 234 44.66 10.26 -37.39
N VAL A 235 43.76 10.39 -38.37
CA VAL A 235 42.56 9.56 -38.64
C VAL A 235 42.99 8.44 -39.61
N PRO A 236 42.43 7.22 -39.55
CA PRO A 236 41.48 6.90 -40.62
C PRO A 236 40.29 6.01 -40.24
N ASN A 237 39.20 6.36 -40.92
CA ASN A 237 37.95 5.69 -41.27
C ASN A 237 38.15 4.30 -41.90
N VAL A 238 37.31 3.28 -41.62
CA VAL A 238 36.75 2.27 -42.55
C VAL A 238 35.63 1.45 -41.85
N GLU A 239 34.41 1.52 -42.40
CA GLU A 239 33.41 0.43 -42.52
C GLU A 239 33.32 0.10 -44.05
N PRO A 240 32.66 -0.97 -44.57
CA PRO A 240 31.48 -1.67 -44.02
C PRO A 240 31.36 -3.20 -44.31
N ASN A 241 30.23 -3.75 -43.85
CA ASN A 241 29.35 -4.71 -44.56
C ASN A 241 29.46 -6.21 -44.20
N VAL A 242 28.31 -6.83 -43.83
CA VAL A 242 27.67 -8.02 -44.45
C VAL A 242 26.58 -8.61 -43.51
N GLU A 243 25.35 -8.69 -44.02
CA GLU A 243 24.26 -9.61 -43.66
C GLU A 243 23.99 -10.52 -44.89
N PRO A 244 23.08 -11.53 -44.92
CA PRO A 244 22.38 -12.31 -43.86
C PRO A 244 22.35 -13.84 -44.18
N LYS A 245 21.66 -14.68 -43.36
CA LYS A 245 20.70 -15.75 -43.80
C LYS A 245 20.24 -16.77 -42.72
N ASN A 246 18.90 -16.95 -42.71
CA ASN A 246 18.06 -18.17 -42.64
C ASN A 246 17.85 -19.02 -41.37
N ASP A 247 16.58 -18.97 -40.91
CA ASP A 247 15.57 -20.04 -40.75
C ASP A 247 15.93 -21.41 -40.14
N SER A 248 15.17 -21.79 -39.10
CA SER A 248 14.31 -22.99 -39.17
C SER A 248 13.35 -23.11 -37.98
N LYS A 249 12.25 -23.80 -38.26
CA LYS A 249 10.94 -23.86 -37.61
C LYS A 249 10.74 -25.29 -37.12
N ILE A 250 10.50 -25.54 -35.82
CA ILE A 250 9.96 -26.82 -35.33
C ILE A 250 9.04 -26.60 -34.10
N GLU A 251 7.81 -27.09 -34.24
CA GLU A 251 6.80 -27.44 -33.23
C GLU A 251 6.14 -28.76 -33.75
N PRO A 252 5.28 -29.51 -33.02
CA PRO A 252 4.97 -29.53 -31.58
C PRO A 252 4.74 -30.96 -30.99
N LYS A 253 4.24 -31.00 -29.73
CA LYS A 253 3.38 -32.02 -29.03
C LYS A 253 4.05 -32.98 -28.04
N ASN A 254 3.60 -32.94 -26.78
CA ASN A 254 2.72 -33.98 -26.23
C ASN A 254 2.11 -33.64 -24.86
N ASP A 255 0.85 -34.05 -24.71
CA ASP A 255 -0.04 -33.92 -23.57
C ASP A 255 0.33 -34.81 -22.38
N SER A 256 0.01 -34.37 -21.15
CA SER A 256 -0.28 -35.30 -20.05
C SER A 256 -1.35 -34.74 -19.11
N LYS A 257 -2.54 -35.29 -19.33
CA LYS A 257 -3.69 -35.48 -18.45
C LYS A 257 -3.30 -35.89 -17.02
N PHE A 258 -3.86 -35.24 -15.99
CA PHE A 258 -3.98 -35.83 -14.65
C PHE A 258 -5.37 -35.58 -14.07
N GLU A 259 -6.02 -36.68 -13.71
CA GLU A 259 -7.38 -36.79 -13.18
C GLU A 259 -7.42 -36.55 -11.66
N LEU A 260 -8.49 -35.90 -11.21
CA LEU A 260 -8.91 -35.79 -9.81
C LEU A 260 -9.59 -37.09 -9.36
N LYS A 261 -9.27 -37.56 -8.15
CA LYS A 261 -10.07 -38.56 -7.41
C LYS A 261 -10.56 -37.96 -6.10
N ASN A 262 -11.88 -38.07 -5.88
CA ASN A 262 -12.60 -37.74 -4.66
C ASN A 262 -12.49 -38.88 -3.63
N ASP A 263 -12.60 -38.56 -2.34
CA ASP A 263 -13.76 -38.86 -1.46
C ASP A 263 -13.36 -39.01 0.02
N SER A 264 -14.04 -38.28 0.91
CA SER A 264 -14.73 -38.84 2.08
C SER A 264 -15.47 -37.76 2.89
N LYS A 265 -16.81 -37.89 2.93
CA LYS A 265 -17.70 -37.31 3.95
C LYS A 265 -17.59 -38.12 5.27
N ILE A 266 -17.85 -37.48 6.41
CA ILE A 266 -18.91 -37.88 7.39
C ILE A 266 -19.03 -36.80 8.50
N ASP A 267 -20.29 -36.54 8.85
CA ASP A 267 -20.85 -35.55 9.79
C ASP A 267 -20.67 -35.89 11.28
N SER A 268 -20.81 -34.87 12.15
CA SER A 268 -21.72 -34.97 13.31
C SER A 268 -22.06 -33.60 13.93
N LYS A 269 -23.35 -33.44 14.21
CA LYS A 269 -24.07 -32.33 14.85
C LYS A 269 -23.68 -32.11 16.32
N ASN A 270 -23.88 -30.88 16.83
CA ASN A 270 -24.62 -30.66 18.08
C ASN A 270 -25.10 -29.20 18.21
N ASP A 271 -26.36 -29.11 18.65
CA ASP A 271 -27.19 -27.92 18.85
C ASP A 271 -26.81 -27.10 20.09
N SER A 272 -27.10 -25.79 20.06
CA SER A 272 -27.77 -25.12 21.20
C SER A 272 -28.37 -23.77 20.80
N LYS A 273 -29.71 -23.72 20.83
CA LYS A 273 -30.56 -22.52 20.89
C LYS A 273 -30.32 -21.76 22.20
N ILE A 274 -30.22 -20.42 22.15
CA ILE A 274 -30.69 -19.53 23.23
C ILE A 274 -31.30 -18.29 22.57
N ASP A 275 -32.63 -18.18 22.69
CA ASP A 275 -33.40 -16.94 22.56
C ASP A 275 -33.44 -16.23 23.91
N SER A 276 -33.30 -14.90 23.92
CA SER A 276 -34.02 -14.07 24.89
C SER A 276 -34.12 -12.63 24.39
N LYS A 277 -35.34 -12.26 24.02
CA LYS A 277 -35.83 -10.87 23.97
C LYS A 277 -35.63 -10.21 25.33
N ASN A 278 -35.29 -8.92 25.34
CA ASN A 278 -35.71 -8.00 26.38
C ASN A 278 -35.75 -6.58 25.80
N ASP A 279 -36.98 -6.11 25.57
CA ASP A 279 -37.33 -4.70 25.46
C ASP A 279 -37.33 -4.08 26.87
N SER A 280 -36.68 -2.94 27.04
CA SER A 280 -37.10 -1.96 28.05
C SER A 280 -36.63 -0.56 27.68
N LYS A 281 -37.59 0.27 27.27
CA LYS A 281 -37.53 1.74 27.36
C LYS A 281 -37.25 2.14 28.82
N ILE A 282 -36.26 3.00 29.07
CA ILE A 282 -36.24 3.85 30.26
C ILE A 282 -35.69 5.23 29.88
N ASP A 283 -36.55 6.24 30.07
CA ASP A 283 -36.26 7.67 30.00
C ASP A 283 -35.47 8.17 31.22
N SER A 284 -34.79 9.30 30.97
CA SER A 284 -34.06 10.20 31.87
C SER A 284 -34.34 10.17 33.39
N LYS A 285 -33.26 10.04 34.18
CA LYS A 285 -33.00 10.80 35.43
C LYS A 285 -31.59 10.52 35.97
N THR A 286 -30.83 11.58 36.16
CA THR A 286 -29.43 11.62 36.61
C THR A 286 -29.35 11.51 38.13
N HIS A 287 -28.60 10.55 38.67
CA HIS A 287 -27.93 10.60 39.99
C HIS A 287 -26.75 9.60 40.02
N PRO A 288 -25.67 9.87 40.78
CA PRO A 288 -24.33 9.36 40.50
C PRO A 288 -24.17 7.89 40.87
N ILE A 289 -23.85 7.05 39.88
CA ILE A 289 -23.53 5.64 40.07
C ILE A 289 -22.11 5.55 40.64
N ALA A 290 -21.98 5.01 41.85
CA ALA A 290 -20.69 4.62 42.41
C ALA A 290 -20.01 3.62 41.46
N CYS A 291 -18.87 4.00 40.89
CA CYS A 291 -18.14 3.16 39.94
C CYS A 291 -17.51 1.97 40.67
N GLN A 292 -17.70 0.77 40.10
CA GLN A 292 -17.06 -0.47 40.56
C GLN A 292 -15.53 -0.26 40.69
N PRO A 293 -14.86 -0.79 41.73
CA PRO A 293 -13.44 -0.54 42.00
C PRO A 293 -12.49 -0.83 40.82
N SER A 294 -12.87 -1.79 39.96
CA SER A 294 -12.11 -2.15 38.76
C SER A 294 -12.14 -1.09 37.66
N ILE A 295 -13.23 -0.34 37.51
CA ILE A 295 -13.38 0.73 36.52
C ILE A 295 -12.62 1.99 36.98
N GLN A 296 -12.72 2.33 38.27
CA GLN A 296 -11.96 3.44 38.84
C GLN A 296 -10.45 3.21 38.68
N SER A 297 -9.97 1.99 38.93
CA SER A 297 -8.56 1.63 38.73
C SER A 297 -8.08 1.78 37.28
N ARG A 298 -8.96 1.59 36.29
CA ARG A 298 -8.66 1.77 34.86
C ARG A 298 -8.61 3.25 34.48
N ILE A 299 -9.51 4.06 35.04
CA ILE A 299 -9.51 5.53 34.87
C ILE A 299 -8.23 6.13 35.43
N ASP A 300 -7.80 5.69 36.63
CA ASP A 300 -6.59 6.19 37.28
C ASP A 300 -5.31 5.81 36.49
N ARG A 301 -5.25 4.59 35.95
CA ARG A 301 -4.14 4.17 35.06
C ARG A 301 -4.09 5.00 33.78
N LYS A 302 -5.25 5.30 33.18
CA LYS A 302 -5.34 6.13 31.97
C LYS A 302 -4.87 7.56 32.25
N ASN A 303 -5.33 8.16 33.35
CA ASN A 303 -4.90 9.50 33.77
C ASN A 303 -3.39 9.58 34.05
N LYS A 304 -2.82 8.52 34.67
CA LYS A 304 -1.37 8.43 34.91
C LYS A 304 -0.57 8.32 33.61
N LEU A 305 -1.09 7.56 32.64
CA LEU A 305 -0.46 7.41 31.32
C LEU A 305 -0.50 8.71 30.52
N ASP A 306 -1.63 9.43 30.54
CA ASP A 306 -1.77 10.73 29.87
C ASP A 306 -0.81 11.78 30.44
N LYS A 307 -0.64 11.80 31.77
CA LYS A 307 0.34 12.67 32.44
C LYS A 307 1.78 12.34 32.03
N LEU A 308 2.10 11.06 31.89
CA LEU A 308 3.43 10.60 31.46
C LEU A 308 3.73 10.97 29.98
N MET A 309 2.72 10.83 29.11
CA MET A 309 2.84 11.17 27.69
C MET A 309 3.01 12.68 27.49
N ARG A 310 2.28 13.51 28.25
CA ARG A 310 2.49 14.98 28.25
C ARG A 310 3.90 15.36 28.67
N LYS A 311 4.44 14.72 29.72
CA LYS A 311 5.82 14.94 30.19
C LYS A 311 6.86 14.58 29.11
N LYS A 312 6.75 13.40 28.49
CA LYS A 312 7.63 12.97 27.38
C LYS A 312 7.60 13.93 26.20
N LYS A 313 6.42 14.47 25.85
CA LYS A 313 6.27 15.43 24.76
C LYS A 313 7.01 16.75 25.07
N LEU A 314 6.90 17.23 26.31
CA LEU A 314 7.58 18.44 26.78
C LEU A 314 9.11 18.26 26.77
N ASP A 315 9.61 17.12 27.25
CA ASP A 315 11.04 16.81 27.29
C ASP A 315 11.65 16.74 25.87
N ASN A 316 10.92 16.14 24.92
CA ASN A 316 11.32 16.09 23.52
C ASN A 316 11.36 17.49 22.87
N GLU A 317 10.39 18.35 23.18
CA GLU A 317 10.35 19.72 22.67
C GLU A 317 11.51 20.55 23.24
N LEU A 318 11.82 20.39 24.54
CA LEU A 318 12.94 21.06 25.19
C LEU A 318 14.29 20.61 24.59
N SER A 319 14.42 19.31 24.28
CA SER A 319 15.61 18.75 23.61
C SER A 319 15.79 19.34 22.20
N ARG A 320 14.71 19.47 21.41
CA ARG A 320 14.74 20.12 20.09
C ARG A 320 15.13 21.60 20.17
N LYS A 321 14.57 22.36 21.14
CA LYS A 321 14.93 23.77 21.35
C LYS A 321 16.41 23.93 21.72
N LYS A 322 16.97 23.04 22.57
CA LYS A 322 18.41 23.03 22.90
C LYS A 322 19.29 22.76 21.68
N LYS A 323 18.93 21.78 20.82
CA LYS A 323 19.65 21.49 19.57
C LYS A 323 19.62 22.69 18.62
N LEU A 324 18.47 23.33 18.45
CA LEU A 324 18.31 24.49 17.57
C LEU A 324 19.15 25.69 18.05
N ASN A 325 19.17 25.96 19.36
CA ASN A 325 20.01 27.02 19.93
C ASN A 325 21.50 26.75 19.74
N LYS A 326 21.95 25.49 19.91
CA LYS A 326 23.34 25.09 19.64
C LYS A 326 23.70 25.29 18.16
N LEU A 327 22.77 25.02 17.24
CA LEU A 327 22.97 25.23 15.81
C LEU A 327 23.07 26.72 15.46
N LYS A 328 22.18 27.56 16.04
CA LYS A 328 22.22 29.02 15.90
C LYS A 328 23.53 29.61 16.41
N TYR A 329 24.02 29.14 17.56
CA TYR A 329 25.30 29.57 18.11
C TYR A 329 26.49 29.20 17.20
N LYS A 330 26.54 27.95 16.69
CA LYS A 330 27.57 27.53 15.72
C LYS A 330 27.53 28.36 14.43
N LYS A 331 26.34 28.68 13.91
CA LYS A 331 26.19 29.51 12.71
C LYS A 331 26.68 30.95 12.96
N LYS A 332 26.35 31.54 14.11
CA LYS A 332 26.85 32.87 14.51
C LYS A 332 28.38 32.91 14.67
N LYS A 333 28.96 31.87 15.27
CA LYS A 333 30.43 31.75 15.41
C LYS A 333 31.13 31.63 14.04
N ARG A 334 30.57 30.87 13.09
CA ARG A 334 31.09 30.79 11.71
C ARG A 334 31.03 32.12 10.96
N MET A 335 29.92 32.85 11.05
CA MET A 335 29.82 34.18 10.40
C MET A 335 30.79 35.20 10.99
N ASN A 336 31.05 35.17 12.30
CA ASN A 336 32.02 36.06 12.93
C ASN A 336 33.49 35.75 12.56
N VAL A 337 33.79 34.53 12.10
CA VAL A 337 35.14 34.16 11.61
C VAL A 337 35.32 34.62 10.17
N ILE A 338 34.27 34.48 9.33
CA ILE A 338 34.28 34.95 7.94
C ILE A 338 34.42 36.47 7.84
N ASN A 339 33.84 37.23 8.78
CA ASN A 339 33.95 38.70 8.79
C ASN A 339 35.26 39.24 9.38
N LYS A 340 36.22 38.37 9.77
CA LYS A 340 37.52 38.74 10.36
C LYS A 340 38.74 38.31 9.51
N THR A 341 38.49 37.67 8.38
CA THR A 341 39.44 37.37 7.30
C THR A 341 39.05 38.20 6.10
#